data_AF-A0A835UGG2-F1
#
_entry.id   AF-A0A835UGG2-F1
#
_cell.length_a   1.000
_cell.length_b   1.000
_cell.length_c   1.000
_cell.angle_alpha   90.00
_cell.angle_beta   90.00
_cell.angle_gamma   90.00
#
_symmetry.space_group_name_H-M   'P 1'
#
loop_
_entity.id
_entity.type
_entity.pdbx_description
1 polymer ?
#
loop_
_entity_poly.entity_id
_entity_poly.type
_entity_poly.pdbx_seq_one_letter_code
_entity_poly.pdbx_strand_id
1 'polypeptide(L)'
;MIVLSSSRIDVSYHLELCRNIFGEGIYPEVDMTNIYYGGTRIAGSKIIFTNGSQDPWRHASKQTSSPEKDMPSYIVECHNCGHGTDLRGCPQSPLSIEGDAGNCTSPEAVQKVRAKIIEHIDLWLSECDYEGQVTDLYRDDA
;
A
#
# COMPACT_ATOMS: atom_id res chain seq x y z
N MET A 1 20.40 0.15 -1.68
CA MET A 1 19.89 -1.14 -1.19
C MET A 1 20.68 -2.24 -1.90
N ILE A 2 21.42 -3.06 -1.17
CA ILE A 2 22.10 -4.24 -1.71
C ILE A 2 21.18 -5.41 -1.41
N VAL A 3 20.55 -5.99 -2.44
CA VAL A 3 19.86 -7.27 -2.30
C VAL A 3 20.94 -8.35 -2.39
N LEU A 4 21.29 -8.94 -1.24
CA LEU A 4 22.14 -10.12 -1.22
C LEU A 4 21.28 -11.33 -1.59
N SER A 5 21.11 -11.56 -2.89
CA SER A 5 20.59 -12.82 -3.41
C SER A 5 21.73 -13.64 -3.98
N SER A 6 21.69 -14.95 -3.78
CA SER A 6 22.61 -15.84 -4.48
C SER A 6 22.31 -15.75 -5.97
N SER A 7 23.34 -15.66 -6.82
CA SER A 7 23.15 -15.74 -8.28
C SER A 7 22.55 -17.08 -8.75
N ARG A 8 22.48 -18.07 -7.85
CA ARG A 8 21.81 -19.36 -8.08
C ARG A 8 20.29 -19.31 -7.86
N ILE A 9 19.77 -18.26 -7.24
CA ILE A 9 18.34 -18.05 -7.02
C ILE A 9 17.86 -17.10 -8.12
N ASP A 10 17.48 -17.67 -9.25
CA ASP A 10 16.95 -16.95 -10.41
C ASP A 10 15.49 -17.31 -10.67
N VAL A 11 14.92 -16.78 -11.76
CA VAL A 11 13.54 -17.08 -12.16
C VAL A 11 13.37 -18.58 -12.44
N SER A 12 14.37 -19.24 -13.04
CA SER A 12 14.33 -20.66 -13.35
C SER A 12 14.20 -21.51 -12.08
N TYR A 13 14.98 -21.18 -11.04
CA TYR A 13 14.89 -21.80 -9.73
C TYR A 13 13.48 -21.68 -9.14
N HIS A 14 12.89 -20.47 -9.20
CA HIS A 14 11.53 -20.25 -8.68
C HIS A 14 10.46 -21.00 -9.49
N LEU A 15 10.57 -21.06 -10.81
CA LEU A 15 9.64 -21.83 -11.64
C LEU A 15 9.75 -23.34 -11.38
N GLU A 16 10.96 -23.85 -11.23
CA GLU A 16 11.17 -25.25 -10.86
C GLU A 16 10.59 -25.55 -9.47
N LEU A 17 10.78 -24.64 -8.51
CA LEU A 17 10.17 -24.74 -7.20
C LEU A 17 8.64 -24.77 -7.27
N CYS A 18 8.03 -23.89 -8.07
CA CYS A 18 6.59 -23.89 -8.31
C CYS A 18 6.11 -25.22 -8.88
N ARG A 19 6.77 -25.73 -9.92
CA ARG A 19 6.46 -27.03 -10.51
C ARG A 19 6.52 -28.16 -9.47
N ASN A 20 7.57 -28.16 -8.65
CA ASN A 20 7.82 -29.23 -7.69
C ASN A 20 6.84 -29.22 -6.50
N ILE A 21 6.35 -28.05 -6.10
CA ILE A 21 5.42 -27.91 -4.96
C ILE A 21 3.96 -27.97 -5.40
N PHE A 22 3.60 -27.26 -6.47
CA PHE A 22 2.22 -27.04 -6.90
C PHE A 22 1.80 -27.86 -8.12
N GLY A 23 2.75 -28.51 -8.80
CA GLY A 23 2.50 -29.29 -10.02
C GLY A 23 2.78 -28.53 -11.31
N GLU A 24 2.79 -29.25 -12.42
CA GLU A 24 3.04 -28.69 -13.74
C GLU A 24 1.90 -27.76 -14.20
N GLY A 25 2.26 -26.62 -14.77
CA GLY A 25 1.29 -25.63 -15.28
C GLY A 25 0.81 -24.59 -14.26
N ILE A 26 1.22 -24.69 -12.99
CA ILE A 26 0.91 -23.69 -11.95
C ILE A 26 2.07 -22.71 -11.83
N TYR A 27 2.01 -21.62 -12.58
CA TYR A 27 3.03 -20.57 -12.61
C TYR A 27 2.43 -19.18 -12.45
N PRO A 28 3.21 -18.17 -12.02
CA PRO A 28 2.74 -16.79 -11.96
C PRO A 28 2.40 -16.22 -13.35
N GLU A 29 1.17 -15.73 -13.52
CA GLU A 29 0.74 -15.00 -14.73
C GLU A 29 1.10 -13.51 -14.63
N VAL A 30 2.37 -13.22 -14.92
CA VAL A 30 2.95 -11.87 -14.76
C VAL A 30 2.28 -10.85 -15.68
N ASP A 31 2.06 -11.20 -16.95
CA ASP A 31 1.45 -10.29 -17.92
C ASP A 31 0.01 -9.98 -17.56
N MET A 32 -0.78 -10.98 -17.16
CA MET A 32 -2.15 -10.77 -16.70
C MET A 32 -2.18 -9.83 -15.49
N THR A 33 -1.30 -10.03 -14.51
CA THR A 33 -1.21 -9.17 -13.33
C THR A 33 -0.89 -7.72 -13.71
N ASN A 34 0.09 -7.52 -14.59
CA ASN A 34 0.49 -6.20 -15.06
C ASN A 34 -0.60 -5.50 -15.88
N ILE A 35 -1.31 -6.24 -16.73
CA ILE A 35 -2.43 -5.71 -17.52
C ILE A 35 -3.60 -5.35 -16.59
N TYR A 36 -3.94 -6.24 -15.66
CA TYR A 36 -5.09 -6.07 -14.78
C TYR A 36 -4.91 -4.89 -13.79
N TYR A 37 -3.76 -4.81 -13.12
CA TYR A 37 -3.48 -3.75 -12.14
C TYR A 37 -2.80 -2.50 -12.74
N GLY A 38 -2.43 -2.54 -14.02
CA GLY A 38 -1.86 -1.42 -14.77
C GLY A 38 -0.34 -1.27 -14.66
N GLY A 39 0.36 -2.11 -13.88
CA GLY A 39 1.82 -2.06 -13.73
C GLY A 39 2.30 -0.65 -13.33
N THR A 40 3.14 -0.03 -14.16
CA THR A 40 3.61 1.36 -13.94
C THR A 40 2.61 2.44 -14.37
N ARG A 41 1.50 2.05 -15.01
CA ARG A 41 0.41 2.92 -15.49
C ARG A 41 -0.90 2.60 -14.77
N ILE A 42 -0.88 2.74 -13.45
CA ILE A 42 -2.03 2.51 -12.56
C ILE A 42 -3.28 3.24 -13.09
N ALA A 43 -4.37 2.49 -13.30
CA ALA A 43 -5.62 3.04 -13.83
C ALA A 43 -6.43 3.79 -12.77
N GLY A 44 -6.27 3.43 -11.49
CA GLY A 44 -6.98 4.05 -10.37
C GLY A 44 -6.57 5.51 -10.08
N SER A 45 -7.39 6.14 -9.24
CA SER A 45 -7.21 7.49 -8.71
C SER A 45 -7.51 7.50 -7.21
N LYS A 46 -7.15 8.56 -6.50
CA LYS A 46 -7.41 8.70 -5.05
C LYS A 46 -6.77 7.57 -4.24
N ILE A 47 -5.45 7.38 -4.46
CA ILE A 47 -4.65 6.34 -3.80
C ILE A 47 -3.45 6.99 -3.15
N ILE A 48 -3.31 6.82 -1.83
CA ILE A 48 -2.18 7.34 -1.06
C ILE A 48 -1.12 6.24 -0.99
N PHE A 49 0.08 6.52 -1.51
CA PHE A 49 1.23 5.63 -1.38
C PHE A 49 2.10 6.07 -0.21
N THR A 50 2.24 5.22 0.78
CA THR A 50 3.09 5.46 1.94
C THR A 50 4.18 4.40 2.02
N ASN A 51 5.40 4.80 2.38
CA ASN A 51 6.52 3.90 2.56
C ASN A 51 7.38 4.34 3.75
N GLY A 52 8.03 3.40 4.43
CA GLY A 52 9.07 3.71 5.42
C GLY A 52 10.42 3.98 4.75
N SER A 53 11.23 4.88 5.30
CA SER A 53 12.57 5.21 4.78
C SER A 53 13.58 4.05 4.86
N GLN A 54 13.29 3.03 5.67
CA GLN A 54 14.13 1.83 5.81
C GLN A 54 13.38 0.55 5.41
N ASP A 55 12.18 0.66 4.85
CA ASP A 55 11.47 -0.48 4.29
C ASP A 55 12.14 -0.93 2.97
N PRO A 56 12.70 -2.15 2.88
CA PRO A 56 13.23 -2.65 1.62
C PRO A 56 12.14 -2.76 0.53
N TRP A 57 10.87 -2.94 0.91
CA TRP A 57 9.76 -3.07 -0.04
C TRP A 57 9.40 -1.76 -0.73
N ARG A 58 9.83 -0.60 -0.22
CA ARG A 58 9.53 0.71 -0.85
C ARG A 58 9.96 0.78 -2.31
N HIS A 59 11.00 0.03 -2.68
CA HIS A 59 11.55 0.01 -4.03
C HIS A 59 10.67 -0.74 -5.04
N ALA A 60 9.74 -1.56 -4.56
CA ALA A 60 8.68 -2.17 -5.36
C ALA A 60 7.38 -1.33 -5.35
N SER A 61 7.35 -0.22 -4.60
CA SER A 61 6.21 0.69 -4.46
C SER A 61 6.38 1.96 -5.30
N LYS A 62 5.32 2.77 -5.41
CA LYS A 62 5.38 4.12 -5.98
C LYS A 62 5.96 5.08 -4.95
N GLN A 63 7.03 5.78 -5.33
CA GLN A 63 7.73 6.77 -4.49
C GLN A 63 7.65 8.20 -5.03
N THR A 64 6.94 8.41 -6.13
CA THR A 64 6.74 9.72 -6.77
C THR A 64 5.26 9.98 -6.97
N SER A 65 4.77 11.11 -6.48
CA SER A 65 3.36 11.50 -6.61
C SER A 65 2.93 11.66 -8.07
N SER A 66 1.65 11.39 -8.32
CA SER A 66 0.96 11.61 -9.60
C SER A 66 -0.24 12.53 -9.37
N PRO A 67 -0.05 13.87 -9.39
CA PRO A 67 -1.13 14.83 -9.12
C PRO A 67 -2.29 14.73 -10.10
N GLU A 68 -2.02 14.33 -11.36
CA GLU A 68 -3.01 14.19 -12.43
C GLU A 68 -4.09 13.14 -12.15
N LYS A 69 -3.83 12.23 -11.20
CA LYS A 69 -4.75 11.16 -10.78
C LYS A 69 -5.03 11.19 -9.27
N ASP A 70 -4.66 12.27 -8.60
CA ASP A 70 -4.82 12.40 -7.15
C ASP A 70 -4.17 11.23 -6.39
N MET A 71 -2.92 10.90 -6.77
CA MET A 71 -2.14 9.81 -6.18
C MET A 71 -0.88 10.34 -5.50
N PRO A 72 -0.99 10.89 -4.28
CA PRO A 72 0.15 11.36 -3.51
C PRO A 72 1.04 10.21 -3.03
N SER A 73 2.34 10.47 -2.93
CA SER A 73 3.33 9.55 -2.37
C SER A 73 4.09 10.20 -1.23
N TYR A 74 4.22 9.50 -0.11
CA TYR A 74 4.92 9.95 1.08
C TYR A 74 5.91 8.90 1.58
N ILE A 75 7.08 9.36 2.02
CA ILE A 75 8.05 8.51 2.73
C ILE A 75 8.13 9.00 4.18
N VAL A 76 7.95 8.08 5.12
CA VAL A 76 8.16 8.35 6.54
C VAL A 76 9.66 8.31 6.81
N GLU A 77 10.27 9.49 6.83
CA GLU A 77 11.70 9.67 7.05
C GLU A 77 12.05 9.67 8.55
N CYS A 78 12.41 8.51 9.08
CA CYS A 78 12.99 8.39 10.42
C CYS A 78 13.98 7.21 10.52
N HIS A 79 14.70 7.11 11.63
CA HIS A 79 15.48 5.91 11.92
C HIS A 79 14.57 4.78 12.45
N ASN A 80 14.70 3.62 11.82
CA ASN A 80 13.94 2.38 12.00
C ASN A 80 12.47 2.46 11.54
N CYS A 81 12.16 3.43 10.67
CA CYS A 81 10.90 3.49 9.94
C CYS A 81 10.87 2.42 8.83
N GLY A 82 10.44 1.21 9.20
CA GLY A 82 10.33 0.06 8.32
C GLY A 82 8.97 -0.08 7.63
N HIS A 83 8.55 -1.32 7.43
CA HIS A 83 7.27 -1.63 6.79
C HIS A 83 6.10 -1.07 7.59
N GLY A 84 5.06 -0.53 6.94
CA GLY A 84 3.80 -0.09 7.55
C GLY A 84 3.90 0.85 8.76
N THR A 85 4.94 1.71 8.82
CA THR A 85 5.17 2.61 9.95
C THR A 85 4.09 3.68 10.09
N ASP A 86 3.52 4.16 8.99
CA ASP A 86 2.40 5.09 8.97
C ASP A 86 1.15 4.52 9.70
N LEU A 87 0.92 3.21 9.60
CA LEU A 87 -0.19 2.54 10.29
C LEU A 87 0.15 2.19 11.74
N ARG A 88 1.31 1.57 12.00
CA ARG A 88 1.60 0.94 13.31
C ARG A 88 2.59 1.71 14.20
N GLY A 89 3.32 2.69 13.67
CA GLY A 89 4.45 3.30 14.38
C GLY A 89 5.66 2.36 14.51
N CYS A 90 6.48 2.56 15.55
CA CYS A 90 7.76 1.86 15.71
C CYS A 90 8.02 1.49 17.19
N PRO A 91 8.60 0.31 17.48
CA PRO A 91 8.62 -0.85 16.61
C PRO A 91 7.19 -1.33 16.35
N GLN A 92 6.94 -1.96 15.21
CA GLN A 92 5.63 -2.54 14.95
C GLN A 92 5.35 -3.66 15.96
N SER A 93 4.29 -3.49 16.75
CA SER A 93 3.83 -4.49 17.71
C SER A 93 2.41 -4.92 17.37
N PRO A 94 2.13 -6.24 17.26
CA PRO A 94 0.76 -6.73 17.10
C PRO A 94 -0.17 -6.32 18.24
N LEU A 95 0.39 -6.01 19.42
CA LEU A 95 -0.36 -5.66 20.63
C LEU A 95 -0.75 -4.18 20.69
N SER A 96 -0.18 -3.32 19.83
CA SER A 96 -0.62 -1.93 19.67
C SER A 96 -1.54 -1.86 18.45
N ILE A 97 -2.85 -2.03 18.69
CA ILE A 97 -3.87 -2.11 17.64
C ILE A 97 -3.92 -0.80 16.84
N GLU A 98 -3.97 0.33 17.54
CA GLU A 98 -3.99 1.68 16.95
C GLU A 98 -2.60 2.15 16.45
N GLY A 99 -1.55 1.38 16.76
CA GLY A 99 -0.17 1.77 16.52
C GLY A 99 0.31 2.90 17.45
N ASP A 100 1.61 2.96 17.66
CA ASP A 100 2.22 4.00 18.51
C ASP A 100 3.48 4.58 17.86
N ALA A 101 3.39 5.86 17.48
CA ALA A 101 4.50 6.60 16.91
C ALA A 101 5.47 7.13 17.98
N GLY A 102 5.08 7.17 19.26
CA GLY A 102 5.88 7.75 20.34
C GLY A 102 7.22 7.05 20.56
N ASN A 103 7.31 5.78 20.17
CA ASN A 103 8.53 4.97 20.24
C ASN A 103 9.35 4.99 18.93
N CYS A 104 8.90 5.72 17.90
CA CYS A 104 9.73 6.03 16.74
C CYS A 104 10.80 7.05 17.10
N THR A 105 11.91 7.02 16.36
CA THR A 105 13.00 8.01 16.55
C THR A 105 12.59 9.43 16.16
N SER A 106 11.59 9.57 15.28
CA SER A 106 10.88 10.83 15.06
C SER A 106 9.38 10.54 14.98
N PRO A 107 8.65 10.63 16.10
CA PRO A 107 7.20 10.52 16.13
C PRO A 107 6.54 11.55 15.21
N GLU A 108 7.14 12.73 15.07
CA GLU A 108 6.64 13.84 14.25
C GLU A 108 6.63 13.49 12.76
N ALA A 109 7.63 12.73 12.27
CA ALA A 109 7.66 12.27 10.88
C ALA A 109 6.47 11.36 10.57
N VAL A 110 6.14 10.45 11.49
CA VAL A 110 4.97 9.55 11.36
C VAL A 110 3.68 10.35 11.43
N GLN A 111 3.54 11.24 12.44
CA GLN A 111 2.35 12.07 12.63
C GLN A 111 2.11 12.99 11.44
N LYS A 112 3.17 13.55 10.84
CA LYS A 112 3.08 14.37 9.63
C LYS A 112 2.47 13.59 8.46
N VAL A 113 2.91 12.35 8.24
CA VAL A 113 2.36 11.51 7.16
C VAL A 113 0.92 11.10 7.48
N ARG A 114 0.62 10.72 8.73
CA ARG A 114 -0.76 10.44 9.18
C ARG A 114 -1.70 11.63 8.97
N ALA A 115 -1.26 12.84 9.30
CA ALA A 115 -2.03 14.05 9.07
C ALA A 115 -2.30 14.28 7.57
N LYS A 116 -1.32 13.99 6.70
CA LYS A 116 -1.54 14.03 5.24
C LYS A 116 -2.52 12.97 4.76
N ILE A 117 -2.49 11.77 5.32
CA ILE A 117 -3.47 10.72 5.03
C ILE A 117 -4.88 11.21 5.38
N ILE A 118 -5.06 11.76 6.58
CA ILE A 118 -6.34 12.29 7.06
C ILE A 118 -6.83 13.43 6.14
N GLU A 119 -5.96 14.39 5.79
CA GLU A 119 -6.30 15.50 4.89
C GLU A 119 -6.87 15.01 3.54
N HIS A 120 -6.25 13.99 2.94
CA HIS A 120 -6.74 13.40 1.68
C HIS A 120 -8.05 12.63 1.87
N ILE A 121 -8.16 11.84 2.93
CA ILE A 121 -9.39 11.08 3.23
C ILE A 121 -10.55 12.04 3.47
N ASP A 122 -10.38 13.08 4.29
CA ASP A 122 -11.40 14.08 4.57
C ASP A 122 -11.83 14.81 3.29
N LEU A 123 -10.87 15.19 2.44
CA LEU A 123 -11.16 15.79 1.14
C LEU A 123 -11.99 14.84 0.28
N TRP A 124 -11.58 13.58 0.12
CA TRP A 124 -12.29 12.62 -0.72
C TRP A 124 -13.69 12.28 -0.21
N LEU A 125 -13.85 12.18 1.12
CA LEU A 125 -15.16 12.01 1.74
C LEU A 125 -16.06 13.23 1.52
N SER A 126 -15.49 14.44 1.50
CA SER A 126 -16.26 15.67 1.22
C SER A 126 -16.70 15.80 -0.24
N GLU A 127 -15.98 15.14 -1.16
CA GLU A 127 -16.32 15.04 -2.58
C GLU A 127 -17.31 13.91 -2.88
N CYS A 128 -17.55 13.02 -1.92
CA CYS A 128 -18.61 12.03 -2.05
C CYS A 128 -19.97 12.73 -1.93
N ASP A 129 -20.70 12.85 -3.05
CA ASP A 129 -22.13 13.11 -2.98
C ASP A 129 -22.78 11.97 -2.21
N TYR A 130 -23.40 12.28 -1.06
CA TYR A 130 -24.34 11.37 -0.44
C TYR A 130 -25.56 11.32 -1.38
N GLU A 131 -25.53 10.45 -2.39
CA GLU A 131 -26.73 10.05 -3.10
C GLU A 131 -27.62 9.26 -2.12
N GLY A 132 -28.25 10.00 -1.21
CA GLY A 132 -29.43 9.60 -0.47
C GLY A 132 -30.59 9.49 -1.45
N GLN A 133 -30.52 8.53 -2.37
CA GLN A 133 -31.65 7.94 -3.05
C GLN A 133 -31.78 6.48 -2.62
N VAL A 134 -31.96 6.26 -1.32
CA VAL A 134 -32.90 5.21 -0.92
C VAL A 134 -34.26 5.89 -0.88
N THR A 135 -34.89 5.99 -2.05
CA THR A 135 -36.32 6.20 -2.13
C THR A 135 -37.00 5.10 -1.33
N ASP A 136 -37.91 5.47 -0.44
CA ASP A 136 -38.91 4.63 0.21
C ASP A 136 -39.67 3.77 -0.84
N LEU A 137 -39.09 2.66 -1.30
CA LEU A 137 -39.77 1.71 -2.19
C LEU A 137 -40.36 0.50 -1.44
N TYR A 138 -40.50 0.57 -0.12
CA TYR A 138 -41.19 -0.44 0.68
C TYR A 138 -42.07 0.15 1.78
N ARG A 139 -42.89 1.15 1.43
CA ARG A 139 -44.02 1.55 2.28
C ARG A 139 -45.21 1.94 1.39
N ASP A 140 -45.81 0.92 0.80
CA ASP A 140 -47.24 0.80 0.47
C ASP A 140 -47.39 -0.46 -0.39
N ASP A 141 -47.57 -1.61 0.27
CA ASP A 141 -48.21 -2.83 -0.26
C ASP A 141 -48.19 -3.93 0.82
N ALA A 142 -49.00 -3.74 1.88
CA ALA A 142 -49.65 -4.77 2.70
C ALA A 142 -50.55 -4.10 3.78
#